data_AF-A0A800C7E1-F1
#
_entry.id   AF-A0A800C7E1-F1
#
_cell.length_a   1.000
_cell.length_b   1.000
_cell.length_c   1.000
_cell.angle_alpha   90.00
_cell.angle_beta   90.00
_cell.angle_gamma   90.00
#
_symmetry.space_group_name_H-M   'P 1'
#
loop_
_entity.id
_entity.type
_entity.pdbx_description
1 polymer ?
#
loop_
_entity_poly.entity_id
_entity_poly.type
_entity_poly.pdbx_seq_one_letter_code
_entity_poly.pdbx_strand_id
1 'polypeptide(L)'
;MRSGVTVFIPLYNEETILKKNVFKLVEYLVPLDRPYQIILGSNGSTDSTAEIGRELDLQHPNITFFHLPLRGPGLAFAEAVKRAGYPYFLCLDADLSIDLDFISYAIKALQDHDAVVGSKQVGNQKRPFYRIIASDIFIAFTKRLLKLPYRDYAIGAKAYRTGAIRPLL
;
A
#
# COMPACT_ATOMS: atom_id res chain seq x y z
N MET A 1 1.78 -4.86 -24.78
CA MET A 1 2.25 -5.15 -23.41
C MET A 1 1.16 -4.78 -22.43
N ARG A 2 0.93 -5.60 -21.39
CA ARG A 2 -0.02 -5.28 -20.31
C ARG A 2 0.44 -4.03 -19.55
N SER A 3 -0.48 -3.15 -19.14
CA SER A 3 -0.16 -1.98 -18.32
C SER A 3 0.53 -2.40 -17.02
N GLY A 4 1.62 -1.73 -16.68
CA GLY A 4 2.40 -2.03 -15.49
C GLY A 4 1.77 -1.53 -14.19
N VAL A 5 2.37 -1.90 -13.06
CA VAL A 5 1.87 -1.59 -11.71
C VAL A 5 3.00 -1.14 -10.78
N THR A 6 2.78 -0.05 -10.05
CA THR A 6 3.62 0.37 -8.94
C THR A 6 2.95 -0.05 -7.63
N VAL A 7 3.68 -0.77 -6.77
CA VAL A 7 3.25 -1.15 -5.41
C VAL A 7 4.11 -0.42 -4.40
N PHE A 8 3.51 0.46 -3.62
CA PHE A 8 4.13 1.22 -2.55
C PHE A 8 3.93 0.53 -1.20
N ILE A 9 5.01 0.39 -0.43
CA ILE A 9 5.03 -0.10 0.94
C ILE A 9 5.59 0.99 1.85
N PRO A 10 4.79 1.61 2.72
CA PRO A 10 5.29 2.50 3.76
C PRO A 10 5.96 1.69 4.88
N LEU A 11 7.08 2.20 5.38
CA LEU A 11 7.91 1.49 6.37
C LEU A 11 8.18 2.37 7.58
N TYR A 12 7.91 1.83 8.77
CA TYR A 12 8.25 2.45 10.04
C TYR A 12 8.70 1.38 11.05
N ASN A 13 10.00 1.29 11.29
CA ASN A 13 10.60 0.28 12.16
C ASN A 13 10.17 -1.17 11.85
N GLU A 14 10.40 -1.61 10.61
CA GLU A 14 9.95 -2.90 10.05
C GLU A 14 11.11 -3.87 9.73
N GLU A 15 12.29 -3.69 10.35
CA GLU A 15 13.51 -4.44 10.02
C GLU A 15 13.33 -5.97 10.06
N THR A 16 12.46 -6.46 10.95
CA THR A 16 12.25 -7.90 11.18
C THR A 16 11.41 -8.58 10.09
N ILE A 17 10.55 -7.82 9.39
CA ILE A 17 9.61 -8.38 8.41
C ILE A 17 9.89 -7.95 6.98
N LEU A 18 10.61 -6.84 6.79
CA LEU A 18 10.78 -6.16 5.49
C LEU A 18 11.25 -7.11 4.39
N LYS A 19 12.43 -7.73 4.56
CA LYS A 19 13.05 -8.57 3.53
C LYS A 19 12.16 -9.75 3.15
N LYS A 20 11.61 -10.45 4.15
CA LYS A 20 10.71 -11.60 3.95
C LYS A 20 9.45 -11.20 3.17
N ASN A 21 8.81 -10.11 3.55
CA ASN A 21 7.53 -9.72 2.96
C ASN A 21 7.71 -9.12 1.56
N VAL A 22 8.79 -8.39 1.32
CA VAL A 22 9.14 -7.92 -0.03
C VAL A 22 9.37 -9.11 -0.97
N PHE A 23 10.07 -10.16 -0.53
CA PHE A 23 10.24 -11.35 -1.37
C PHE A 23 8.92 -12.07 -1.67
N LYS A 24 8.03 -12.21 -0.70
CA LYS A 24 6.67 -12.73 -0.96
C LYS A 24 5.91 -11.89 -1.98
N LEU A 25 6.03 -10.57 -1.90
CA LEU A 25 5.42 -9.66 -2.87
C LEU A 25 6.02 -9.86 -4.27
N VAL A 26 7.34 -9.99 -4.38
CA VAL A 26 8.02 -10.30 -5.65
C VAL A 26 7.55 -11.63 -6.23
N GLU A 27 7.51 -12.69 -5.41
CA GLU A 27 7.01 -14.02 -5.80
C GLU A 27 5.58 -13.97 -6.33
N TYR A 28 4.74 -13.10 -5.77
CA TYR A 28 3.38 -12.87 -6.27
C TYR A 28 3.33 -12.07 -7.57
N LEU A 29 4.17 -11.05 -7.73
CA LEU A 29 4.14 -10.14 -8.89
C LEU A 29 4.74 -10.76 -10.15
N VAL A 30 5.77 -11.61 -10.03
CA VAL A 30 6.44 -12.29 -11.15
C VAL A 30 5.45 -13.04 -12.08
N PRO A 31 4.57 -13.92 -11.59
CA PRO A 31 3.66 -14.70 -12.44
C PRO A 31 2.52 -13.87 -13.07
N LEU A 32 2.33 -12.59 -12.71
CA LEU A 32 1.28 -11.75 -13.30
C LEU A 32 1.53 -11.40 -14.77
N ASP A 33 2.76 -11.61 -15.26
CA ASP A 33 3.20 -11.29 -16.63
C ASP A 33 2.91 -9.81 -16.98
N ARG A 34 3.33 -8.91 -16.07
CA ARG A 34 3.21 -7.45 -16.21
C ARG A 34 4.46 -6.76 -15.68
N PRO A 35 4.87 -5.63 -16.28
CA PRO A 35 5.90 -4.78 -15.68
C PRO A 35 5.45 -4.31 -14.28
N TYR A 36 6.33 -4.39 -13.29
CA TYR A 36 6.03 -3.91 -11.95
C TYR A 36 7.19 -3.13 -11.35
N GLN A 37 6.87 -2.30 -10.36
CA GLN A 37 7.81 -1.56 -9.54
C GLN A 37 7.34 -1.67 -8.09
N ILE A 38 8.25 -1.96 -7.16
CA ILE A 38 8.00 -1.89 -5.74
C ILE A 38 8.72 -0.64 -5.21
N ILE A 39 7.99 0.25 -4.55
CA ILE A 39 8.55 1.43 -3.89
C ILE A 39 8.50 1.19 -2.39
N LEU A 40 9.65 1.21 -1.75
CA LEU A 40 9.82 1.10 -0.30
C LEU A 40 10.08 2.50 0.26
N GLY A 41 9.17 3.03 1.08
CA GLY A 41 9.31 4.37 1.65
C GLY A 41 9.37 4.35 3.16
N SER A 42 10.57 4.54 3.72
CA SER A 42 10.75 4.72 5.16
C SER A 42 10.34 6.13 5.59
N ASN A 43 9.53 6.24 6.64
CA ASN A 43 9.02 7.51 7.17
C ASN A 43 9.49 7.77 8.61
N GLY A 44 10.79 8.00 8.78
CA GLY A 44 11.41 8.29 10.08
C GLY A 44 11.70 7.03 10.89
N SER A 45 12.00 5.90 10.23
CA SER A 45 12.55 4.72 10.90
C SER A 45 13.87 5.04 11.59
N THR A 46 14.12 4.40 12.73
CA THR A 46 15.33 4.57 13.55
C THR A 46 16.08 3.26 13.78
N ASP A 47 15.55 2.16 13.25
CA ASP A 47 16.13 0.82 13.25
C ASP A 47 16.81 0.53 11.90
N SER A 48 17.16 -0.74 11.64
CA SER A 48 17.87 -1.15 10.42
C SER A 48 17.00 -1.14 9.14
N THR A 49 15.76 -0.63 9.20
CA THR A 49 14.82 -0.61 8.07
C THR A 49 15.41 0.10 6.85
N ALA A 50 16.11 1.22 7.07
CA ALA A 50 16.61 2.03 5.96
C ALA A 50 17.80 1.36 5.26
N GLU A 51 18.65 0.69 6.03
CA GLU A 51 19.77 -0.12 5.55
C GLU A 51 19.26 -1.28 4.70
N ILE A 52 18.28 -2.04 5.22
CA ILE A 52 17.67 -3.17 4.50
C ILE A 52 16.97 -2.69 3.23
N GLY A 53 16.22 -1.58 3.29
CA GLY A 53 15.55 -1.00 2.12
C GLY A 53 16.53 -0.61 1.02
N ARG A 54 17.67 0.00 1.39
CA ARG A 54 18.74 0.35 0.45
C ARG A 54 19.43 -0.89 -0.14
N GLU A 55 19.66 -1.93 0.66
CA GLU A 55 20.21 -3.21 0.16
C GLU A 55 19.30 -3.79 -0.93
N LEU A 56 17.98 -3.82 -0.68
CA LEU A 56 16.99 -4.35 -1.61
C LEU A 56 16.93 -3.56 -2.94
N ASP A 57 17.01 -2.24 -2.87
CA ASP A 57 17.07 -1.35 -4.06
C ASP A 57 18.30 -1.68 -4.92
N LEU A 58 19.48 -1.84 -4.30
CA LEU A 58 20.72 -2.16 -5.01
C LEU A 58 20.72 -3.56 -5.64
N GLN A 59 20.06 -4.53 -5.02
CA GLN A 59 20.04 -5.92 -5.46
C GLN A 59 18.95 -6.23 -6.48
N HIS A 60 17.89 -5.43 -6.56
CA HIS A 60 16.70 -5.74 -7.34
C HIS A 60 16.25 -4.55 -8.20
N PRO A 61 16.36 -4.62 -9.54
CA PRO A 61 16.06 -3.48 -10.43
C PRO A 61 14.59 -3.04 -10.43
N ASN A 62 13.67 -3.89 -9.95
CA ASN A 62 12.25 -3.57 -9.83
C ASN A 62 11.89 -2.94 -8.47
N ILE A 63 12.85 -2.80 -7.55
CA ILE A 63 12.65 -2.22 -6.22
C ILE A 63 13.33 -0.86 -6.19
N THR A 64 12.67 0.14 -5.64
CA THR A 64 13.29 1.44 -5.33
C THR A 64 13.05 1.78 -3.88
N PHE A 65 14.01 2.44 -3.26
CA PHE A 65 13.92 2.84 -1.85
C PHE A 65 14.07 4.36 -1.67
N PHE A 66 13.36 4.89 -0.68
CA PHE A 66 13.65 6.21 -0.13
C PHE A 66 13.41 6.25 1.38
N HIS A 67 14.08 7.19 2.03
CA HIS A 67 13.90 7.48 3.44
C HIS A 67 13.58 8.96 3.64
N LEU A 68 12.51 9.23 4.37
CA LEU A 68 12.20 10.55 4.89
C LEU A 68 12.61 10.59 6.37
N PRO A 69 13.40 11.58 6.81
CA PRO A 69 13.79 11.69 8.20
C PRO A 69 12.62 12.05 9.12
N LEU A 70 11.62 12.76 8.57
CA LEU A 70 10.42 13.16 9.30
C LEU A 70 9.35 12.06 9.23
N ARG A 71 8.73 11.76 10.39
CA ARG A 71 7.58 10.86 10.44
C ARG A 71 6.38 11.47 9.73
N GLY A 72 5.78 10.70 8.85
CA GLY A 72 4.63 11.13 8.08
C GLY A 72 4.23 10.11 7.01
N PRO A 73 3.27 9.20 7.29
CA PRO A 73 2.83 8.25 6.28
C PRO A 73 2.24 8.93 5.04
N GLY A 74 1.57 10.08 5.21
CA GLY A 74 1.10 10.90 4.09
C GLY A 74 2.23 11.52 3.25
N LEU A 75 3.33 11.94 3.88
CA LEU A 75 4.51 12.45 3.18
C LEU A 75 5.19 11.35 2.35
N ALA A 76 5.36 10.17 2.95
CA ALA A 76 5.90 9.01 2.23
C ALA A 76 4.98 8.58 1.08
N PHE A 77 3.66 8.56 1.29
CA PHE A 77 2.70 8.28 0.24
C PHE A 77 2.81 9.28 -0.92
N ALA A 78 2.85 10.59 -0.63
CA ALA A 78 2.98 11.62 -1.64
C ALA A 78 4.28 11.49 -2.45
N GLU A 79 5.39 11.22 -1.77
CA GLU A 79 6.69 10.98 -2.40
C GLU A 79 6.66 9.72 -3.29
N ALA A 80 6.03 8.64 -2.84
CA ALA A 80 5.88 7.42 -3.62
C ALA A 80 5.04 7.62 -4.89
N VAL A 81 3.94 8.39 -4.83
CA VAL A 81 3.11 8.69 -6.01
C VAL A 81 3.89 9.50 -7.06
N LYS A 82 4.78 10.41 -6.63
CA LYS A 82 5.67 11.15 -7.53
C LYS A 82 6.64 10.21 -8.25
N ARG A 83 7.14 9.19 -7.54
CA ARG A 83 8.08 8.17 -8.06
C ARG A 83 7.42 7.04 -8.84
N ALA A 84 6.09 6.95 -8.82
CA ALA A 84 5.35 5.89 -9.51
C ALA A 84 5.57 5.96 -11.03
N GLY A 85 6.20 4.92 -11.57
CA GLY A 85 6.53 4.81 -13.00
C GLY A 85 5.39 4.25 -13.86
N TYR A 86 4.35 3.67 -13.25
CA TYR A 86 3.32 2.94 -13.97
C TYR A 86 1.91 3.55 -13.84
N PRO A 87 0.95 3.18 -14.73
CA PRO A 87 -0.41 3.72 -14.72
C PRO A 87 -1.26 3.35 -13.50
N TYR A 88 -0.92 2.25 -12.81
CA TYR A 88 -1.60 1.82 -11.59
C TYR A 88 -0.67 1.96 -10.39
N PHE A 89 -1.17 2.59 -9.33
CA PHE A 89 -0.46 2.78 -8.08
C PHE A 89 -1.24 2.14 -6.94
N LEU A 90 -0.63 1.17 -6.26
CA LEU A 90 -1.20 0.46 -5.13
C LEU A 90 -0.40 0.78 -3.88
N CYS A 91 -1.05 0.93 -2.74
CA CYS A 91 -0.45 1.05 -1.42
C CYS A 91 -0.86 -0.18 -0.62
N LEU A 92 0.12 -0.91 -0.07
CA LEU A 92 -0.10 -2.06 0.83
C LEU A 92 0.71 -1.87 2.11
N ASP A 93 0.24 -2.44 3.20
CA ASP A 93 0.95 -2.42 4.49
C ASP A 93 2.18 -3.35 4.44
N ALA A 94 3.25 -3.02 5.18
CA ALA A 94 4.49 -3.80 5.22
C ALA A 94 4.32 -5.23 5.75
N ASP A 95 3.32 -5.45 6.60
CA ASP A 95 2.97 -6.75 7.16
C ASP A 95 2.21 -7.67 6.20
N LEU A 96 1.80 -7.15 5.03
CA LEU A 96 0.95 -7.84 4.06
C LEU A 96 -0.31 -8.45 4.70
N SER A 97 -0.93 -7.71 5.62
CA SER A 97 -2.15 -8.14 6.32
C SER A 97 -3.41 -8.21 5.43
N ILE A 98 -3.30 -7.81 4.16
CA ILE A 98 -4.30 -8.05 3.11
C ILE A 98 -3.75 -9.08 2.14
N ASP A 99 -4.64 -9.96 1.68
CA ASP A 99 -4.32 -10.93 0.64
C ASP A 99 -3.77 -10.22 -0.61
N LEU A 100 -2.66 -10.73 -1.14
CA LEU A 100 -2.02 -10.19 -2.34
C LEU A 100 -2.93 -10.29 -3.57
N ASP A 101 -3.95 -11.15 -3.55
CA ASP A 101 -5.02 -11.18 -4.56
C ASP A 101 -5.73 -9.84 -4.74
N PHE A 102 -5.72 -8.98 -3.72
CA PHE A 102 -6.17 -7.60 -3.84
C PHE A 102 -5.49 -6.86 -4.99
N ILE A 103 -4.22 -7.12 -5.29
CA ILE A 103 -3.48 -6.49 -6.40
C ILE A 103 -4.16 -6.79 -7.72
N SER A 104 -4.46 -8.07 -7.97
CA SER A 104 -5.11 -8.51 -9.21
C SER A 104 -6.53 -7.96 -9.34
N TYR A 105 -7.31 -7.98 -8.26
CA TYR A 105 -8.65 -7.38 -8.22
C TYR A 105 -8.60 -5.87 -8.47
N ALA A 106 -7.68 -5.16 -7.84
CA ALA A 106 -7.53 -3.72 -7.97
C ALA A 106 -7.14 -3.33 -9.40
N ILE A 107 -6.17 -4.01 -10.02
CA ILE A 107 -5.77 -3.76 -11.41
C ILE A 107 -6.95 -3.91 -12.36
N LYS A 108 -7.80 -4.93 -12.16
CA LYS A 108 -9.01 -5.13 -12.96
C LYS A 108 -10.02 -4.01 -12.74
N ALA A 109 -10.33 -3.69 -11.50
CA ALA A 109 -11.32 -2.65 -11.17
C ALA A 109 -10.87 -1.25 -11.64
N LEU A 110 -9.57 -0.94 -11.58
CA LEU A 110 -9.01 0.32 -12.06
C LEU A 110 -9.11 0.50 -13.59
N GLN A 111 -9.50 -0.53 -14.35
CA GLN A 111 -9.81 -0.34 -15.77
C GLN A 111 -11.02 0.58 -15.97
N ASP A 112 -11.99 0.52 -15.06
CA ASP A 112 -13.25 1.27 -15.16
C ASP A 112 -13.40 2.32 -14.04
N HIS A 113 -12.45 2.39 -13.10
CA HIS A 113 -12.51 3.26 -11.93
C HIS A 113 -11.18 3.98 -11.69
N ASP A 114 -11.24 5.12 -11.00
CA ASP A 114 -10.05 5.90 -10.64
C ASP A 114 -9.39 5.46 -9.34
N ALA A 115 -10.15 4.83 -8.44
CA ALA A 115 -9.67 4.38 -7.13
C ALA A 115 -10.40 3.11 -6.68
N VAL A 116 -9.68 2.28 -5.91
CA VAL A 116 -10.19 1.06 -5.28
C VAL A 116 -9.72 1.05 -3.84
N VAL A 117 -10.64 0.76 -2.91
CA VAL A 117 -10.33 0.65 -1.48
C VAL A 117 -10.54 -0.81 -1.08
N GLY A 118 -9.54 -1.42 -0.44
CA GLY A 118 -9.68 -2.76 0.12
C GLY A 118 -10.71 -2.79 1.26
N SER A 119 -11.05 -3.98 1.72
CA SER A 119 -11.84 -4.11 2.94
C SER A 119 -11.46 -5.36 3.71
N LYS A 120 -11.26 -5.21 5.02
CA LYS A 120 -11.02 -6.33 5.95
C LYS A 120 -12.32 -6.99 6.42
N GLN A 121 -13.49 -6.58 5.91
CA GLN A 121 -14.80 -7.09 6.35
C GLN A 121 -15.17 -8.46 5.74
N VAL A 122 -14.36 -9.01 4.84
CA VAL A 122 -14.51 -10.36 4.30
C VAL A 122 -13.44 -11.26 4.93
N GLY A 123 -13.56 -11.55 6.22
CA GLY A 123 -12.59 -12.39 6.94
C GLY A 123 -12.80 -12.48 8.44
N ASN A 124 -12.39 -13.61 9.02
CA ASN A 124 -12.59 -13.94 10.43
C ASN A 124 -11.60 -13.15 11.32
N GLN A 125 -12.01 -11.96 11.79
CA GLN A 125 -11.15 -11.11 12.60
C GLN A 125 -11.16 -11.56 14.08
N LYS A 126 -10.12 -12.28 14.52
CA LYS A 126 -9.87 -12.51 15.96
C LYS A 126 -9.39 -11.21 16.61
N ARG A 127 -10.32 -10.32 16.96
CA ARG A 127 -10.06 -9.05 17.62
C ARG A 127 -10.94 -8.92 18.88
N PRO A 128 -10.46 -8.27 19.95
CA PRO A 128 -11.29 -8.02 21.11
C PRO A 128 -12.54 -7.24 20.74
N PHE A 129 -13.71 -7.61 21.30
CA PHE A 129 -14.99 -7.03 20.92
C PHE A 129 -15.04 -5.50 21.08
N TYR A 130 -14.37 -4.95 22.10
CA TYR A 130 -14.29 -3.50 22.32
C TYR A 130 -13.56 -2.76 21.19
N ARG A 131 -12.56 -3.40 20.55
CA ARG A 131 -11.84 -2.81 19.42
C ARG A 131 -12.68 -2.80 18.16
N ILE A 132 -13.55 -3.80 17.98
CA ILE A 132 -14.49 -3.86 16.87
C ILE A 132 -15.52 -2.74 17.02
N ILE A 133 -16.17 -2.64 18.20
CA ILE A 133 -17.17 -1.61 18.48
C ILE A 133 -16.60 -0.19 18.33
N ALA A 134 -15.42 0.07 18.90
CA ALA A 134 -14.78 1.39 18.77
C ALA A 134 -14.50 1.75 17.29
N SER A 135 -14.02 0.78 16.50
CA SER A 135 -13.79 0.96 15.07
C SER A 135 -15.10 1.23 14.32
N ASP A 136 -16.16 0.49 14.62
CA ASP A 136 -17.46 0.64 13.96
C ASP A 136 -18.11 1.98 14.27
N ILE A 137 -18.04 2.44 15.53
CA ILE A 137 -18.54 3.77 15.93
C ILE A 137 -17.77 4.88 15.20
N PHE A 138 -16.44 4.77 15.16
CA PHE A 138 -15.62 5.76 14.46
C PHE A 138 -15.96 5.82 12.96
N ILE A 139 -16.04 4.66 12.30
CA ILE A 139 -16.41 4.57 10.88
C ILE A 139 -17.83 5.12 10.63
N ALA A 140 -18.80 4.78 11.48
CA ALA A 140 -20.18 5.26 11.34
C ALA A 140 -20.28 6.78 11.50
N PHE A 141 -19.56 7.34 12.49
CA PHE A 141 -19.53 8.77 12.75
C PHE A 141 -18.90 9.53 11.58
N THR A 142 -17.73 9.12 11.11
CA THR A 142 -17.04 9.79 10.00
C THR A 142 -17.79 9.65 8.68
N LYS A 143 -18.40 8.50 8.40
CA LYS A 143 -19.27 8.33 7.23
C LYS A 143 -20.44 9.29 7.25
N ARG A 144 -21.08 9.48 8.41
CA ARG A 144 -22.20 10.42 8.56
C ARG A 144 -21.75 11.86 8.42
N LEU A 145 -20.62 12.21 9.04
CA LEU A 145 -20.06 13.55 9.02
C LEU A 145 -19.61 13.97 7.61
N LEU A 146 -18.90 13.08 6.91
CA LEU A 146 -18.28 13.32 5.61
C LEU A 146 -19.15 12.85 4.43
N LYS A 147 -20.35 12.32 4.69
CA LYS A 147 -21.30 11.76 3.70
C LYS A 147 -20.64 10.75 2.74
N LEU A 148 -19.78 9.88 3.27
CA LEU A 148 -19.04 8.92 2.47
C LEU A 148 -19.92 7.71 2.10
N PRO A 149 -20.02 7.33 0.80
CA PRO A 149 -20.84 6.20 0.37
C PRO A 149 -20.21 4.83 0.65
N TYR A 150 -18.94 4.79 1.11
CA TYR A 150 -18.15 3.57 1.22
C TYR A 150 -18.38 2.82 2.54
N ARG A 151 -18.31 1.47 2.50
CA ARG A 151 -18.51 0.61 3.68
C ARG A 151 -17.29 0.60 4.61
N ASP A 152 -16.09 0.65 4.04
CA ASP A 152 -14.81 0.73 4.74
C ASP A 152 -13.91 1.72 3.98
N TYR A 153 -13.23 2.60 4.69
CA TYR A 153 -12.31 3.60 4.13
C TYR A 153 -10.95 3.66 4.85
N ALA A 154 -10.87 3.02 6.02
CA ALA A 154 -9.79 3.21 7.00
C ALA A 154 -8.62 2.24 6.79
N ILE A 155 -8.74 1.32 5.84
CA ILE A 155 -7.69 0.36 5.53
C ILE A 155 -6.51 1.01 4.78
N GLY A 156 -5.29 0.52 5.00
CA GLY A 156 -4.09 0.94 4.26
C GLY A 156 -4.06 0.47 2.80
N ALA A 157 -4.66 -0.70 2.52
CA ALA A 157 -4.73 -1.29 1.19
C ALA A 157 -5.64 -0.48 0.24
N LYS A 158 -5.04 0.28 -0.66
CA LYS A 158 -5.72 1.15 -1.64
C LYS A 158 -5.03 1.09 -2.99
N ALA A 159 -5.77 1.34 -4.04
CA ALA A 159 -5.24 1.40 -5.39
C ALA A 159 -5.84 2.59 -6.15
N TYR A 160 -5.07 3.14 -7.08
CA TYR A 160 -5.41 4.33 -7.82
C TYR A 160 -4.92 4.24 -9.25
N ARG A 161 -5.63 4.90 -10.18
CA ARG A 161 -5.01 5.36 -11.42
C ARG A 161 -4.00 6.44 -11.05
N THR A 162 -2.74 6.24 -11.43
CA THR A 162 -1.65 7.17 -11.12
C THR A 162 -1.96 8.58 -11.62
N GLY A 163 -2.57 8.70 -12.81
CA GLY A 163 -2.99 9.98 -13.38
C GLY A 163 -4.14 10.67 -12.64
N ALA A 164 -4.96 9.94 -11.88
CA ALA A 164 -6.05 10.50 -11.08
C ALA A 164 -5.57 10.99 -9.71
N ILE A 165 -4.60 10.29 -9.09
CA ILE A 165 -4.10 10.65 -7.76
C ILE A 165 -2.99 11.71 -7.78
N ARG A 166 -2.16 11.73 -8.83
CA ARG A 166 -0.99 12.64 -8.91
C ARG A 166 -1.35 14.14 -8.88
N PRO A 167 -2.44 14.62 -9.50
CA PRO A 167 -2.82 16.04 -9.42
C PRO A 167 -3.35 16.50 -8.05
N LEU A 168 -3.61 15.57 -7.12
CA LEU A 168 -4.19 15.85 -5.80
C LEU A 168 -3.14 16.02 -4.69
N LEU A 169 -1.85 15.97 -5.05
CA LEU A 169 -0.70 16.09 -4.15
C LEU A 169 0.01 17.43 -4.34
#